data_AF-A0AAV7C4E8-F1
#
_entry.id   AF-A0AAV7C4E8-F1
#
_cell.length_a   1.000
_cell.length_b   1.000
_cell.length_c   1.000
_cell.angle_alpha   90.00
_cell.angle_beta   90.00
_cell.angle_gamma   90.00
#
_symmetry.space_group_name_H-M   'P 1'
#
loop_
_entity.id
_entity.type
_entity.pdbx_description
1 polymer ?
#
loop_
_entity_poly.entity_id
_entity_poly.type
_entity_poly.pdbx_seq_one_letter_code
_entity_poly.pdbx_strand_id
1 'polypeptide(L)' 'GFLDWVPKKLQRVGCVELLNTVQRRVQPRLHVFGHIHEGYGVMADGTTTYVNSSVCTVNYQPVNPPIVIDLPNPRNT' A
#
# COMPACT_ATOMS: atom_id res chain seq x y z
N GLY A 1 -3.94 0.78 6.44
CA GLY A 1 -3.93 0.48 5.00
C GLY A 1 -4.30 -0.98 4.77
N PHE A 2 -4.73 -1.32 3.56
CA PHE A 2 -5.14 -2.69 3.22
C PHE A 2 -4.03 -3.74 3.40
N LEU A 3 -2.78 -3.35 3.12
CA LEU A 3 -1.59 -4.20 3.16
C LEU A 3 -0.80 -4.11 4.48
N ASP A 4 -1.47 -3.70 5.58
CA ASP A 4 -0.85 -3.59 6.91
C ASP A 4 -1.26 -4.74 7.85
N TRP A 5 -1.39 -5.95 7.30
CA TRP A 5 -1.71 -7.17 8.06
C TRP A 5 -0.43 -7.89 8.48
N VAL A 6 -0.32 -8.22 9.77
CA VAL A 6 0.79 -8.99 10.35
C VAL A 6 0.25 -10.37 10.77
N PRO A 7 0.43 -11.43 9.95
CA PRO A 7 -0.13 -12.77 10.22
C PRO A 7 0.28 -13.34 11.57
N LYS A 8 1.56 -13.16 11.96
CA LYS A 8 2.09 -13.68 13.23
C LYS A 8 1.38 -13.12 14.46
N LYS A 9 0.85 -11.89 14.36
CA LYS A 9 0.12 -11.21 15.44
C LYS A 9 -1.39 -11.25 15.26
N LEU A 10 -1.89 -11.82 14.16
CA LEU A 10 -3.29 -11.75 13.74
C LEU A 10 -3.84 -10.31 13.82
N GLN A 11 -3.05 -9.32 13.41
CA GLN A 11 -3.37 -7.91 13.64
C GLN A 11 -3.23 -7.06 12.38
N ARG A 12 -4.16 -6.12 12.20
CA ARG A 12 -4.01 -4.97 11.28
C ARG A 12 -3.38 -3.81 12.05
N VAL A 13 -2.21 -3.35 11.61
CA VAL A 13 -1.42 -2.32 12.31
C VAL A 13 -1.45 -0.96 11.62
N GLY A 14 -2.11 -0.88 10.47
CA GLY A 14 -2.26 0.38 9.73
C GLY A 14 -3.17 1.39 10.44
N CYS A 15 -2.91 2.67 10.22
CA CYS A 15 -3.72 3.76 10.77
C CYS A 15 -5.15 3.76 10.17
N VAL A 16 -6.16 3.70 11.03
CA VAL A 16 -7.58 3.73 10.64
C VAL A 16 -7.96 5.09 10.06
N GLU A 17 -7.52 6.18 10.68
CA GLU A 17 -7.84 7.54 10.22
C GLU A 17 -7.24 7.86 8.85
N LEU A 18 -6.04 7.34 8.58
CA LEU A 18 -5.43 7.46 7.25
C LEU A 18 -6.25 6.69 6.21
N LEU A 19 -6.67 5.46 6.52
CA LEU A 19 -7.51 4.68 5.60
C LEU A 19 -8.84 5.39 5.31
N ASN A 20 -9.52 5.90 6.35
CA ASN A 20 -10.74 6.69 6.21
C ASN A 20 -10.51 7.93 5.33
N THR A 21 -9.42 8.65 5.55
CA THR A 21 -9.06 9.84 4.77
C THR A 21 -8.84 9.50 3.30
N VAL A 22 -8.11 8.42 3.01
CA VAL A 22 -7.82 7.96 1.65
C VAL A 22 -9.12 7.55 0.95
N GLN A 23 -9.96 6.73 1.60
CA GLN A 23 -11.15 6.19 0.96
C GLN A 23 -12.30 7.19 0.80
N ARG A 24 -12.46 8.12 1.74
CA ARG A 24 -13.66 8.96 1.83
C ARG A 24 -13.44 10.43 1.47
N ARG A 25 -12.21 10.94 1.56
CA ARG A 25 -11.93 12.37 1.38
C ARG A 25 -10.98 12.65 0.23
N VAL A 26 -9.78 12.08 0.25
CA VAL A 26 -8.73 12.43 -0.72
C VAL A 26 -8.86 11.59 -2.00
N GLN A 27 -9.18 10.30 -1.87
CA GLN A 27 -9.36 9.37 -3.00
C GLN A 27 -8.23 9.45 -4.05
N PRO A 28 -6.96 9.36 -3.63
CA PRO A 28 -5.84 9.44 -4.56
C PRO A 28 -5.85 8.24 -5.51
N ARG A 29 -5.31 8.41 -6.72
CA ARG A 29 -5.18 7.31 -7.69
C ARG A 29 -4.20 6.24 -7.21
N LEU A 30 -3.18 6.64 -6.46
CA LEU A 30 -2.12 5.79 -5.94
C LEU A 30 -1.78 6.22 -4.50
N HIS A 31 -1.69 5.23 -3.61
CA HIS A 31 -1.21 5.37 -2.23
C HIS A 31 -0.09 4.37 -1.98
N VAL A 32 1.16 4.86 -1.91
CA VAL A 32 2.36 4.04 -1.71
C VAL A 32 2.83 4.16 -0.25
N PHE A 33 3.14 3.02 0.36
CA PHE A 33 3.65 2.89 1.72
C PHE A 33 4.53 1.65 1.86
N GLY A 34 4.99 1.32 3.06
CA GLY A 34 5.86 0.17 3.32
C GLY A 34 5.86 -0.23 4.80
N HIS A 35 7.03 -0.60 5.32
CA HIS A 35 7.30 -0.96 6.72
C HIS A 35 6.72 -2.30 7.19
N ILE A 36 5.50 -2.66 6.80
CA ILE A 36 4.92 -3.97 7.11
C ILE A 36 5.40 -4.96 6.04
N HIS A 37 6.52 -5.62 6.28
CA HIS A 37 7.20 -6.47 5.29
C HIS A 37 6.33 -7.63 4.79
N GLU A 38 5.48 -8.20 5.64
CA GLU A 38 4.52 -9.25 5.30
C GLU A 38 3.49 -8.81 4.25
N GLY A 39 3.28 -7.50 4.14
CA GLY A 39 2.27 -6.92 3.28
C GLY A 39 2.76 -6.52 1.89
N TYR A 40 4.02 -6.81 1.52
CA TYR A 40 4.55 -6.47 0.19
C TYR A 40 3.56 -6.89 -0.92
N GLY A 41 3.21 -5.96 -1.80
CA GLY A 41 2.29 -6.21 -2.90
C GLY A 41 1.40 -5.02 -3.26
N VAL A 42 0.34 -5.33 -4.04
CA VAL A 42 -0.59 -4.35 -4.61
C VAL A 42 -2.03 -4.79 -4.34
N MET A 43 -2.89 -3.84 -3.97
CA MET A 43 -4.34 -4.02 -3.87
C MET A 43 -5.05 -2.79 -4.42
N ALA A 44 -6.30 -2.92 -4.86
CA ALA A 44 -7.13 -1.79 -5.28
C ALA A 44 -8.54 -1.91 -4.69
N ASP A 45 -9.18 -0.77 -4.43
CA ASP A 45 -10.58 -0.68 -3.97
C ASP A 45 -11.54 -0.14 -5.04
N GLY A 46 -11.09 -0.12 -6.30
CA GLY A 46 -11.82 0.44 -7.44
C GLY A 46 -11.53 1.93 -7.68
N THR A 47 -11.03 2.66 -6.68
CA THR A 47 -10.69 4.08 -6.79
C THR A 47 -9.19 4.30 -6.60
N THR A 48 -8.64 3.78 -5.51
CA THR A 48 -7.24 3.93 -5.12
C THR A 48 -6.49 2.62 -5.35
N THR A 49 -5.31 2.70 -5.96
CA THR A 49 -4.33 1.60 -5.93
C THR A 49 -3.44 1.76 -4.70
N TYR A 50 -3.33 0.72 -3.89
CA TYR A 50 -2.52 0.66 -2.67
C TYR A 50 -1.30 -0.21 -2.93
N VAL A 51 -0.12 0.33 -2.67
CA VAL A 51 1.15 -0.36 -2.91
C VAL A 51 1.97 -0.38 -1.64
N ASN A 52 2.24 -1.59 -1.13
CA ASN A 52 3.24 -1.79 -0.10
C ASN A 52 4.56 -2.16 -0.80
N SER A 53 5.48 -1.19 -0.84
CA SER A 53 6.78 -1.30 -1.50
C SER A 53 7.91 -1.69 -0.53
N SER A 54 7.60 -2.48 0.50
CA SER A 54 8.63 -2.99 1.42
C SER A 54 9.64 -3.85 0.67
N VAL A 55 10.88 -3.36 0.52
CA VAL A 55 11.97 -4.06 -0.19
C VAL A 55 12.42 -5.30 0.59
N CYS A 56 12.41 -5.20 1.92
CA CYS A 56 12.82 -6.28 2.79
C CYS A 56 11.67 -7.25 3.09
N THR A 57 12.02 -8.52 3.21
CA THR A 57 11.16 -9.55 3.84
C THR A 57 11.23 -9.45 5.36
N VAL A 58 10.40 -10.23 6.06
CA VAL A 58 10.43 -10.33 7.54
C VAL A 58 11.78 -10.77 8.11
N ASN A 59 12.60 -11.46 7.30
CA ASN A 59 13.95 -11.89 7.65
C ASN A 59 15.03 -10.85 7.27
N TYR A 60 14.61 -9.59 7.03
CA TYR A 60 15.46 -8.46 6.65
C TYR A 60 16.27 -8.70 5.37
N GLN A 61 15.77 -9.56 4.47
CA GLN A 61 16.40 -9.79 3.17
C GLN A 61 15.80 -8.83 2.13
N PRO A 62 16.58 -7.98 1.45
CA PRO A 62 16.09 -6.97 0.49
C PRO A 62 15.83 -7.60 -0.89
N VAL A 63 14.92 -8.59 -0.93
CA VAL A 63 14.69 -9.44 -2.11
C VAL A 63 13.33 -9.22 -2.77
N ASN A 64 12.45 -8.40 -2.18
CA ASN A 64 11.20 -8.08 -2.84
C ASN A 64 11.48 -7.20 -4.07
N PRO A 65 11.01 -7.57 -5.26
CA PRO A 65 11.32 -6.85 -6.48
C PRO A 65 10.64 -5.47 -6.49
N PRO A 66 11.13 -4.51 -7.30
CA PRO A 66 10.44 -3.25 -7.51
C PRO A 66 9.04 -3.47 -8.10
N ILE A 67 8.06 -2.70 -7.62
CA ILE A 67 6.71 -2.65 -8.20
C ILE A 67 6.67 -1.49 -9.18
N VAL A 68 6.49 -1.79 -10.47
CA VAL A 68 6.34 -0.78 -11.53
C VAL A 68 4.85 -0.42 -11.65
N ILE A 69 4.53 0.87 -11.59
CA ILE A 69 3.16 1.39 -11.70
C ILE A 69 3.13 2.45 -12.80
N ASP A 70 2.28 2.25 -13.79
CA ASP A 70 1.98 3.25 -14.81
C ASP A 70 0.84 4.16 -14.34
N LEU A 71 1.13 5.45 -14.20
CA LEU A 71 0.12 6.48 -13.98
C LEU A 71 -0.07 7.29 -15.26
N PRO A 72 -1.27 7.33 -15.85
CA PRO A 72 -1.51 8.20 -16.98
C PRO A 72 -1.41 9.65 -16.53
N ASN A 73 -0.89 10.47 -17.43
CA ASN A 73 -0.74 11.90 -17.25
C ASN A 73 -2.05 12.54 -16.78
N PRO A 74 -1.98 13.63 -16.00
CA PRO A 74 -3.15 14.44 -15.70
C PRO A 74 -3.89 14.78 -16.99
N ARG A 75 -5.21 14.63 -17.00
CA ARG A 75 -6.01 15.15 -18.11
C ARG A 75 -5.91 16.67 -18.01
N ASN A 76 -5.38 17.33 -19.05
CA ASN A 76 -5.58 18.77 -19.21
C ASN A 76 -7.08 18.96 -19.45
N THR A 77 -7.77 19.46 -18.43
CA THR A 77 -9.12 20.01 -18.54
C THR A 77 -9.06 21.42 -19.08
#